data_AF-A0A329X3A1-F1
#
_entry.id   AF-A0A329X3A1-F1
#
_cell.length_a   1.000
_cell.length_b   1.000
_cell.length_c   1.000
_cell.angle_alpha   90.00
_cell.angle_beta   90.00
_cell.angle_gamma   90.00
#
_symmetry.space_group_name_H-M   'P 1'
#
loop_
_entity.id
_entity.type
_entity.pdbx_description
1 polymer ?
#
loop_
_entity_poly.entity_id
_entity_poly.type
_entity_poly.pdbx_seq_one_letter_code
_entity_poly.pdbx_strand_id
1 'polypeptide(L)'
;MKILKITLSLLFLYSIYWAFGDTFFNWLFPFSPDEKKQLITVEGVVPKYTKPYVSAQYISKDCLRYQLDAGMSPYQVPTYYGLDLDVKADPQTGYFQAKLPSNGGGWCKWKIDQASVAVGYTDVSHLMKDAIPYAGTGLTAFINDAAQTNISEIAALNTIDFSPVIYPVLKVVDGRPNRIFLQGVVDTYPFRLKLTPGAEWKITYKPKLDETKMPKIIIPPGKEPSRVEYPDGRIDLDRDSIDYWKIK
;
A
#
# COMPACT_ATOMS: atom_id res chain seq x y z
N MET A 1 27.74 5.32 -50.71
CA MET A 1 27.61 3.91 -50.24
C MET A 1 27.84 3.72 -48.73
N LYS A 2 28.75 4.45 -48.06
CA LYS A 2 28.97 4.36 -46.60
C LYS A 2 27.75 4.77 -45.75
N ILE A 3 27.07 5.85 -46.11
CA ILE A 3 25.91 6.38 -45.34
C ILE A 3 24.74 5.40 -45.34
N LEU A 4 24.43 4.79 -46.49
CA LEU A 4 23.34 3.80 -46.63
C LEU A 4 23.57 2.55 -45.77
N LYS A 5 24.82 2.09 -45.62
CA LYS A 5 25.16 0.95 -44.75
C LYS A 5 24.99 1.28 -43.26
N ILE A 6 25.28 2.51 -42.86
CA ILE A 6 25.15 2.95 -41.46
C ILE A 6 23.66 3.06 -41.07
N THR A 7 22.82 3.65 -41.94
CA THR A 7 21.37 3.71 -41.69
C THR A 7 20.72 2.33 -41.69
N LEU A 8 21.12 1.43 -42.58
CA LEU A 8 20.59 0.05 -42.59
C LEU A 8 21.00 -0.72 -41.33
N SER A 9 22.23 -0.54 -40.84
CA SER A 9 22.72 -1.17 -39.62
C SER A 9 22.01 -0.64 -38.36
N LEU A 10 21.74 0.66 -38.29
CA LEU A 10 20.97 1.28 -37.21
C LEU A 10 19.51 0.80 -37.22
N LEU A 11 18.88 0.69 -38.39
CA LEU A 11 17.53 0.12 -38.52
C LEU A 11 17.48 -1.36 -38.13
N PHE A 12 18.52 -2.13 -38.46
CA PHE A 12 18.62 -3.54 -38.07
C PHE A 12 18.78 -3.70 -36.56
N LEU A 13 19.66 -2.92 -35.91
CA LEU A 13 19.81 -2.89 -34.46
C LEU A 13 18.53 -2.41 -33.76
N TYR A 14 17.84 -1.42 -34.33
CA TYR A 14 16.53 -0.97 -33.85
C TYR A 14 15.47 -2.07 -33.98
N SER A 15 15.49 -2.85 -35.06
CA SER A 15 14.57 -3.99 -35.25
C SER A 15 14.82 -5.14 -34.28
N ILE A 16 16.09 -5.45 -33.96
CA ILE A 16 16.45 -6.48 -32.98
C ILE A 16 16.03 -6.03 -31.58
N TYR A 17 16.28 -4.77 -31.23
CA TYR A 17 15.84 -4.20 -29.96
C TYR A 17 14.31 -4.28 -29.79
N TRP A 18 13.55 -3.96 -30.84
CA TRP A 18 12.09 -4.08 -30.84
C TRP A 18 11.57 -5.53 -30.87
N ALA A 19 12.26 -6.45 -31.56
CA ALA A 19 11.83 -7.83 -31.69
C ALA A 19 12.20 -8.71 -30.48
N PHE A 20 13.30 -8.39 -29.78
CA PHE A 20 13.80 -9.19 -28.67
C PHE A 20 13.70 -8.50 -27.31
N GLY A 21 13.40 -7.21 -27.22
CA GLY A 21 13.38 -6.48 -25.95
C GLY A 21 12.52 -7.18 -24.90
N ASP A 22 11.22 -7.32 -25.16
CA ASP A 22 10.27 -7.83 -24.16
C ASP A 22 10.56 -9.30 -23.76
N THR A 23 10.99 -10.14 -24.71
CA THR A 23 11.31 -11.56 -24.43
C THR A 23 12.66 -11.72 -23.72
N PHE A 24 13.66 -10.92 -24.07
CA PHE A 24 14.98 -10.89 -23.44
C PHE A 24 14.92 -10.34 -22.01
N PHE A 25 14.20 -9.24 -21.78
CA PHE A 25 14.03 -8.68 -20.44
C PHE A 25 13.23 -9.59 -19.51
N ASN A 26 12.18 -10.26 -20.01
CA ASN A 26 11.46 -11.27 -19.24
C ASN A 26 12.35 -12.47 -18.84
N TRP A 27 13.35 -12.79 -19.66
CA TRP A 27 14.31 -13.84 -19.36
C TRP A 27 15.37 -13.41 -18.32
N LEU A 28 15.83 -12.16 -18.40
CA LEU A 28 16.86 -11.63 -17.51
C LEU A 28 16.36 -11.28 -16.11
N PHE A 29 15.15 -10.75 -16.00
CA PHE A 29 14.66 -10.19 -14.75
C PHE A 29 13.49 -10.99 -14.17
N PRO A 30 13.51 -11.27 -12.85
CA PRO A 30 12.41 -11.96 -12.20
C PRO A 30 11.12 -11.15 -12.29
N PHE A 31 11.20 -9.82 -12.21
CA PHE A 31 10.07 -8.89 -12.36
C PHE A 31 10.35 -7.96 -13.54
N SER A 32 9.50 -8.00 -14.56
CA SER A 32 9.60 -7.24 -15.80
C SER A 32 8.18 -6.93 -16.29
N PRO A 33 7.51 -5.93 -15.69
CA PRO A 33 6.12 -5.64 -15.98
C PRO A 33 5.96 -5.19 -17.43
N ASP A 34 4.86 -5.60 -18.04
CA ASP A 34 4.53 -5.22 -19.41
C ASP A 34 3.70 -3.94 -19.38
N GLU A 35 4.33 -2.81 -19.74
CA GLU A 35 3.69 -1.50 -19.72
C GLU A 35 2.50 -1.36 -20.68
N LYS A 36 2.36 -2.27 -21.66
CA LYS A 36 1.23 -2.30 -22.61
C LYS A 36 0.02 -3.05 -22.05
N LYS A 37 0.16 -3.76 -20.93
CA LYS A 37 -0.95 -4.50 -20.30
C LYS A 37 -1.79 -3.59 -19.41
N GLN A 38 -3.00 -4.08 -19.13
CA GLN A 38 -4.01 -3.38 -18.34
C GLN A 38 -3.46 -3.00 -16.95
N LEU A 39 -3.54 -1.72 -16.61
CA LEU A 39 -3.01 -1.11 -15.38
C LEU A 39 -4.15 -0.81 -14.40
N ILE A 40 -3.86 -0.91 -13.11
CA ILE A 40 -4.74 -0.38 -12.06
C ILE A 40 -4.27 1.03 -11.74
N THR A 41 -5.12 2.02 -11.95
CA THR A 41 -4.85 3.40 -11.56
C THR A 41 -5.16 3.57 -10.08
N VAL A 42 -4.20 4.06 -9.30
CA VAL A 42 -4.39 4.41 -7.89
C VAL A 42 -4.27 5.92 -7.78
N GLU A 43 -5.33 6.60 -7.38
CA GLU A 43 -5.34 8.05 -7.29
C GLU A 43 -6.12 8.52 -6.07
N GLY A 44 -6.00 9.80 -5.76
CA GLY A 44 -6.62 10.31 -4.56
C GLY A 44 -6.19 11.73 -4.22
N VAL A 45 -6.65 12.15 -3.04
CA VAL A 45 -6.27 13.43 -2.45
C VAL A 45 -5.87 13.16 -1.01
N VAL A 46 -4.62 13.46 -0.65
CA VAL A 46 -4.14 13.34 0.73
C VAL A 46 -4.36 14.65 1.50
N PRO A 47 -4.66 14.58 2.81
CA PRO A 47 -4.72 15.74 3.69
C PRO A 47 -3.39 16.49 3.80
N LYS A 48 -3.43 17.72 4.29
CA LYS A 48 -2.22 18.51 4.61
C LYS A 48 -1.32 17.76 5.61
N TYR A 49 -0.02 18.02 5.54
CA TYR A 49 1.01 17.42 6.40
C TYR A 49 1.16 15.89 6.27
N THR A 50 0.56 15.30 5.23
CA THR A 50 0.63 13.86 4.98
C THR A 50 1.17 13.55 3.59
N LYS A 51 1.59 12.31 3.37
CA LYS A 51 1.98 11.78 2.07
C LYS A 51 1.30 10.44 1.76
N PRO A 52 1.02 10.15 0.48
CA PRO A 52 0.51 8.86 0.06
C PRO A 52 1.62 7.80 0.04
N TYR A 53 1.21 6.56 0.26
CA TYR A 53 2.02 5.36 0.07
C TYR A 53 1.23 4.40 -0.80
N VAL A 54 1.76 4.05 -1.96
CA VAL A 54 1.13 3.10 -2.87
C VAL A 54 2.05 1.91 -3.02
N SER A 55 1.51 0.72 -2.80
CA SER A 55 2.26 -0.52 -2.93
C SER A 55 1.41 -1.63 -3.54
N ALA A 56 2.07 -2.66 -4.03
CA ALA A 56 1.45 -3.87 -4.52
C ALA A 56 2.22 -5.10 -4.07
N GLN A 57 1.49 -6.20 -3.90
CA GLN A 57 2.07 -7.52 -3.77
C GLN A 57 1.69 -8.34 -5.00
N TYR A 58 2.66 -9.03 -5.55
CA TYR A 58 2.50 -9.96 -6.65
C TYR A 58 2.76 -11.38 -6.16
N ILE A 59 2.05 -12.33 -6.74
CA ILE A 59 2.22 -13.76 -6.49
C ILE A 59 2.71 -14.46 -7.74
N SER A 60 3.63 -15.42 -7.56
CA SER A 60 4.08 -16.33 -8.61
C SER A 60 3.77 -17.78 -8.22
N LYS A 61 3.12 -18.49 -9.15
CA LYS A 61 2.91 -19.94 -9.08
C LYS A 61 3.99 -20.73 -9.84
N ASP A 62 4.83 -20.05 -10.62
CA ASP A 62 5.94 -20.66 -11.37
C ASP A 62 7.23 -20.64 -10.53
N CYS A 63 7.50 -19.52 -9.85
CA CYS A 63 8.59 -19.42 -8.89
C CYS A 63 8.07 -19.86 -7.52
N LEU A 64 8.50 -21.04 -7.10
CA LEU A 64 8.12 -21.65 -5.84
C LEU A 64 9.27 -21.57 -4.84
N ARG A 65 8.94 -21.46 -3.55
CA ARG A 65 9.90 -21.60 -2.44
C ARG A 65 9.60 -22.86 -1.66
N TYR A 66 10.63 -23.45 -1.09
CA TYR A 66 10.48 -24.58 -0.18
C TYR A 66 10.15 -24.09 1.23
N GLN A 67 9.23 -24.80 1.88
CA GLN A 67 8.96 -24.72 3.30
C GLN A 67 8.98 -26.11 3.90
N LEU A 68 9.15 -26.20 5.21
CA LEU A 68 9.06 -27.46 5.94
C LEU A 68 7.70 -27.53 6.63
N ASP A 69 7.05 -28.68 6.56
CA ASP A 69 5.87 -28.95 7.36
C ASP A 69 6.24 -29.26 8.82
N ALA A 70 5.23 -29.51 9.67
CA ALA A 70 5.43 -29.85 11.07
C ALA A 70 6.24 -31.16 11.27
N GLY A 71 6.30 -32.02 10.25
CA GLY A 71 7.09 -33.25 10.21
C GLY A 71 8.49 -33.08 9.61
N MET A 72 8.94 -31.84 9.37
CA MET A 72 10.20 -31.50 8.69
C MET A 72 10.30 -31.99 7.24
N SER A 73 9.17 -32.30 6.59
CA SER A 73 9.15 -32.66 5.18
C SER A 73 9.07 -31.40 4.29
N PRO A 74 9.89 -31.30 3.24
CA PRO A 74 9.86 -30.14 2.36
C PRO A 74 8.64 -30.17 1.43
N TYR A 75 7.96 -29.02 1.30
CA TYR A 75 6.90 -28.79 0.34
C TYR A 75 7.06 -27.42 -0.33
N GLN A 76 6.51 -27.27 -1.54
CA GLN A 76 6.63 -26.05 -2.33
C GLN A 76 5.41 -25.15 -2.14
N VAL A 77 5.65 -23.85 -2.00
CA VAL A 77 4.60 -22.82 -1.93
C VAL A 77 4.87 -21.69 -2.91
N PRO A 78 3.81 -21.00 -3.39
CA PRO A 78 3.97 -19.77 -4.16
C PRO A 78 4.89 -18.75 -3.49
N THR A 79 5.60 -17.98 -4.31
CA THR A 79 6.40 -16.84 -3.85
C THR A 79 5.66 -15.53 -4.04
N TYR A 80 6.10 -14.51 -3.30
CA TYR A 80 5.52 -13.17 -3.34
C TYR A 80 6.61 -12.13 -3.62
N TYR A 81 6.24 -11.08 -4.36
CA TYR A 81 7.09 -9.93 -4.65
C TYR A 81 6.37 -8.64 -4.24
N GLY A 82 7.01 -7.83 -3.42
CA GLY A 82 6.51 -6.51 -3.02
C GLY A 82 7.03 -5.42 -3.95
N LEU A 83 6.15 -4.51 -4.34
CA LEU A 83 6.47 -3.31 -5.10
C LEU A 83 5.96 -2.09 -4.32
N ASP A 84 6.88 -1.24 -3.87
CA ASP A 84 6.56 0.05 -3.28
C ASP A 84 6.88 1.16 -4.29
N LEU A 85 5.93 2.08 -4.52
CA LEU A 85 6.11 3.20 -5.43
C LEU A 85 6.44 4.48 -4.67
N ASP A 86 7.43 5.23 -5.15
CA ASP A 86 7.69 6.60 -4.68
C ASP A 86 6.67 7.56 -5.31
N VAL A 87 5.52 7.71 -4.64
CA VAL A 87 4.42 8.56 -5.10
C VAL A 87 4.48 9.91 -4.40
N LYS A 88 4.42 10.98 -5.19
CA LYS A 88 4.37 12.36 -4.69
C LYS A 88 2.98 12.92 -4.91
N ALA A 89 2.47 13.58 -3.88
CA ALA A 89 1.25 14.37 -3.98
C ALA A 89 1.58 15.80 -4.38
N ASP A 90 0.67 16.43 -5.12
CA ASP A 90 0.71 17.85 -5.43
C ASP A 90 0.63 18.66 -4.12
N PRO A 91 1.57 19.59 -3.86
CA PRO A 91 1.61 20.31 -2.58
C PRO A 91 0.43 21.24 -2.31
N GLN A 92 -0.28 21.70 -3.35
CA GLN A 92 -1.40 22.64 -3.21
C GLN A 92 -2.73 21.93 -3.05
N THR A 93 -2.93 20.89 -3.85
CA THR A 93 -4.21 20.17 -3.95
C THR A 93 -4.21 18.86 -3.16
N GLY A 94 -3.05 18.31 -2.82
CA GLY A 94 -2.90 16.99 -2.23
C GLY A 94 -3.14 15.85 -3.21
N TYR A 95 -3.38 16.14 -4.50
CA TYR A 95 -3.69 15.14 -5.50
C TYR A 95 -2.49 14.25 -5.80
N PHE A 96 -2.70 12.94 -5.92
CA PHE A 96 -1.69 12.00 -6.36
C PHE A 96 -2.27 10.98 -7.33
N GLN A 97 -1.40 10.40 -8.16
CA GLN A 97 -1.73 9.30 -9.05
C GLN A 97 -0.51 8.38 -9.21
N ALA A 98 -0.79 7.09 -9.25
CA ALA A 98 0.16 6.02 -9.52
C ALA A 98 -0.51 4.95 -10.39
N LYS A 99 0.30 4.16 -11.09
CA LYS A 99 -0.18 3.05 -11.92
C LYS A 99 0.51 1.77 -11.49
N LEU A 100 -0.30 0.75 -11.21
CA LEU A 100 0.18 -0.58 -10.84
C LEU A 100 -0.06 -1.54 -12.01
N PRO A 101 0.98 -2.22 -12.52
CA PRO A 101 0.78 -3.22 -13.55
C PRO A 101 0.03 -4.41 -12.98
N SER A 102 -0.99 -4.90 -13.69
CA SER A 102 -1.69 -6.13 -13.25
C SER A 102 -0.83 -7.40 -13.42
N ASN A 103 0.19 -7.32 -14.28
CA ASN A 103 1.11 -8.39 -14.58
C ASN A 103 2.54 -7.88 -14.43
N GLY A 104 3.25 -8.42 -13.43
CA GLY A 104 4.65 -8.10 -13.16
C GLY A 104 5.62 -8.80 -14.10
N GLY A 105 5.14 -9.69 -14.98
CA GLY A 105 5.93 -10.35 -16.01
C GLY A 105 7.12 -11.14 -15.45
N GLY A 106 8.22 -11.11 -16.19
CA GLY A 106 9.44 -11.86 -15.88
C GLY A 106 9.27 -13.38 -16.00
N TRP A 107 10.37 -14.10 -15.76
CA TRP A 107 10.39 -15.57 -15.80
C TRP A 107 9.55 -16.20 -14.68
N CYS A 108 9.25 -15.44 -13.62
CA CYS A 108 8.32 -15.85 -12.57
C CYS A 108 6.84 -15.57 -12.91
N LYS A 109 6.51 -14.95 -14.05
CA LYS A 109 5.12 -14.65 -14.49
C LYS A 109 4.26 -14.04 -13.38
N TRP A 110 4.78 -13.02 -12.70
CA TRP A 110 4.13 -12.38 -11.56
C TRP A 110 2.73 -11.86 -11.91
N LYS A 111 1.77 -12.15 -11.05
CA LYS A 111 0.41 -11.58 -11.13
C LYS A 111 0.12 -10.77 -9.89
N ILE A 112 -0.53 -9.63 -10.05
CA ILE A 112 -0.91 -8.83 -8.89
C ILE A 112 -1.86 -9.63 -7.99
N ASP A 113 -1.57 -9.64 -6.70
CA ASP A 113 -2.34 -10.31 -5.66
C ASP A 113 -3.05 -9.27 -4.79
N GLN A 114 -2.32 -8.21 -4.42
CA GLN A 114 -2.83 -7.10 -3.61
C GLN A 114 -2.37 -5.76 -4.15
N ALA A 115 -3.24 -4.74 -4.03
CA ALA A 115 -2.90 -3.35 -4.25
C ALA A 115 -3.29 -2.55 -3.00
N SER A 116 -2.37 -1.76 -2.46
CA SER A 116 -2.59 -0.98 -1.24
C SER A 116 -2.33 0.49 -1.46
N VAL A 117 -3.13 1.31 -0.80
CA VAL A 117 -2.91 2.75 -0.69
C VAL A 117 -3.15 3.20 0.73
N ALA A 118 -2.19 3.92 1.29
CA ALA A 118 -2.26 4.46 2.64
C ALA A 118 -1.82 5.92 2.67
N VAL A 119 -2.15 6.59 3.76
CA VAL A 119 -1.70 7.94 4.05
C VAL A 119 -1.05 7.98 5.43
N GLY A 120 0.05 8.72 5.54
CA GLY A 120 0.77 8.90 6.80
C GLY A 120 1.31 10.31 6.93
N TYR A 121 1.45 10.80 8.16
CA TYR A 121 2.05 12.11 8.42
C TYR A 121 3.51 12.16 7.95
N THR A 122 3.89 13.30 7.36
CA THR A 122 5.30 13.66 7.12
C THR A 122 5.87 14.53 8.23
N ASP A 123 5.00 15.32 8.88
CA ASP A 123 5.32 16.18 9.99
C ASP A 123 4.10 16.23 10.93
N VAL A 124 4.37 16.24 12.24
CA VAL A 124 3.36 16.29 13.31
C VAL A 124 3.68 17.39 14.33
N SER A 125 4.67 18.23 14.04
CA SER A 125 5.14 19.30 14.93
C SER A 125 4.04 20.33 15.26
N HIS A 126 3.07 20.51 14.37
CA HIS A 126 1.90 21.38 14.58
C HIS A 126 0.90 20.81 15.60
N LEU A 127 0.90 19.48 15.79
CA LEU A 127 0.03 18.81 16.77
C LEU A 127 0.72 18.71 18.13
N MET A 128 1.99 18.35 18.13
CA MET A 128 2.77 18.20 19.36
C MET A 128 4.26 18.40 19.08
N LYS A 129 4.88 19.29 19.85
CA LYS A 129 6.32 19.51 19.79
C LYS A 129 7.07 18.22 20.14
N ASP A 130 8.16 17.96 19.41
CA ASP A 130 9.06 16.81 19.59
C ASP A 130 8.42 15.43 19.38
N ALA A 131 7.17 15.37 18.89
CA ALA A 131 6.55 14.12 18.47
C ALA A 131 7.03 13.72 17.06
N ILE A 132 7.07 12.41 16.81
CA ILE A 132 7.45 11.85 15.51
C ILE A 132 6.27 11.16 14.83
N PRO A 133 6.14 11.24 13.50
CA PRO A 133 5.18 10.42 12.76
C PRO A 133 5.57 8.95 12.86
N TYR A 134 4.59 8.05 13.02
CA TYR A 134 4.87 6.63 13.24
C TYR A 134 4.18 5.69 12.25
N ALA A 135 2.87 5.80 12.07
CA ALA A 135 2.10 4.90 11.20
C ALA A 135 0.97 5.64 10.49
N GLY A 136 0.56 5.07 9.37
CA GLY A 136 -0.56 5.55 8.54
C GLY A 136 -1.73 4.58 8.53
N THR A 137 -2.79 4.96 7.82
CA THR A 137 -3.98 4.12 7.58
C THR A 137 -4.39 4.21 6.12
N GLY A 138 -5.06 3.19 5.63
CA GLY A 138 -5.30 3.01 4.20
C GLY A 138 -6.30 1.92 3.87
N LEU A 139 -6.25 1.45 2.64
CA LEU A 139 -6.98 0.27 2.18
C LEU A 139 -6.02 -0.70 1.47
N THR A 140 -6.39 -1.97 1.51
CA THR A 140 -5.75 -3.03 0.72
C THR A 140 -6.84 -3.73 -0.08
N ALA A 141 -6.67 -3.74 -1.40
CA ALA A 141 -7.52 -4.44 -2.34
C ALA A 141 -6.89 -5.81 -2.68
N PHE A 142 -7.54 -6.89 -2.25
CA PHE A 142 -7.26 -8.25 -2.65
C PHE A 142 -7.86 -8.49 -4.04
N ILE A 143 -7.01 -8.81 -5.01
CA ILE A 143 -7.37 -8.81 -6.43
C ILE A 143 -7.88 -10.20 -6.83
N ASN A 144 -9.06 -10.25 -7.45
CA ASN A 144 -9.67 -11.47 -7.99
C ASN A 144 -9.65 -12.64 -6.97
N ASP A 145 -8.92 -13.70 -7.30
CA ASP A 145 -8.81 -14.95 -6.57
C ASP A 145 -7.63 -14.98 -5.57
N ALA A 146 -7.09 -13.82 -5.20
CA ALA A 146 -6.13 -13.71 -4.10
C ALA A 146 -6.68 -14.46 -2.86
N ALA A 147 -5.82 -15.14 -2.11
CA ALA A 147 -6.28 -16.00 -1.02
C ALA A 147 -7.19 -15.21 -0.06
N GLN A 148 -8.36 -15.76 0.26
CA GLN A 148 -9.24 -15.13 1.25
C GLN A 148 -8.53 -15.10 2.59
N THR A 149 -8.63 -13.95 3.23
CA THR A 149 -8.15 -13.75 4.58
C THR A 149 -9.33 -13.93 5.54
N ASN A 150 -9.08 -14.25 6.82
CA ASN A 150 -10.16 -14.42 7.81
C ASN A 150 -10.84 -13.10 8.22
N ILE A 151 -10.58 -12.01 7.49
CA ILE A 151 -11.13 -10.69 7.73
C ILE A 151 -12.33 -10.46 6.80
N SER A 152 -13.31 -9.70 7.27
CA SER A 152 -14.47 -9.34 6.46
C SER A 152 -14.06 -8.32 5.40
N GLU A 153 -14.03 -8.74 4.14
CA GLU A 153 -13.63 -7.93 2.99
C GLU A 153 -14.83 -7.21 2.36
N ILE A 154 -14.65 -5.94 1.97
CA ILE A 154 -15.66 -5.14 1.27
C ILE A 154 -15.61 -5.47 -0.23
N ALA A 155 -16.70 -6.00 -0.80
CA ALA A 155 -16.74 -6.35 -2.22
C ALA A 155 -16.76 -5.10 -3.12
N ALA A 156 -15.92 -5.11 -4.16
CA ALA A 156 -15.87 -4.09 -5.19
C ALA A 156 -15.63 -4.74 -6.58
N LEU A 157 -16.10 -4.07 -7.63
CA LEU A 157 -15.95 -4.51 -9.02
C LEU A 157 -15.32 -3.39 -9.84
N ASN A 158 -14.15 -3.66 -10.42
CA ASN A 158 -13.33 -2.78 -11.25
C ASN A 158 -12.80 -1.51 -10.57
N THR A 159 -13.62 -0.86 -9.75
CA THR A 159 -13.33 0.42 -9.13
C THR A 159 -13.61 0.42 -7.64
N ILE A 160 -12.76 1.10 -6.87
CA ILE A 160 -12.97 1.47 -5.47
C ILE A 160 -13.00 2.99 -5.40
N ASP A 161 -14.01 3.57 -4.76
CA ASP A 161 -14.01 4.99 -4.36
C ASP A 161 -14.24 5.05 -2.85
N PHE A 162 -13.21 5.46 -2.11
CA PHE A 162 -13.18 5.32 -0.66
C PHE A 162 -12.67 6.60 0.02
N SER A 163 -13.51 7.15 0.89
CA SER A 163 -13.27 8.43 1.57
C SER A 163 -13.54 8.31 3.08
N PRO A 164 -12.70 7.57 3.84
CA PRO A 164 -12.92 7.38 5.27
C PRO A 164 -12.60 8.65 6.05
N VAL A 165 -13.20 8.82 7.23
CA VAL A 165 -12.71 9.77 8.22
C VAL A 165 -11.59 9.11 9.01
N ILE A 166 -10.48 9.81 9.20
CA ILE A 166 -9.32 9.33 9.94
C ILE A 166 -8.92 10.35 11.00
N TYR A 167 -8.39 9.87 12.11
CA TYR A 167 -8.02 10.70 13.26
C TYR A 167 -6.53 10.52 13.60
N PRO A 168 -5.83 11.58 14.04
CA PRO A 168 -4.54 11.42 14.68
C PRO A 168 -4.72 10.75 16.05
N VAL A 169 -3.76 9.92 16.43
CA VAL A 169 -3.69 9.30 17.75
C VAL A 169 -2.31 9.55 18.33
N LEU A 170 -2.25 10.12 19.53
CA LEU A 170 -1.00 10.33 20.26
C LEU A 170 -0.68 9.09 21.09
N LYS A 171 0.52 8.54 20.94
CA LYS A 171 1.04 7.44 21.74
C LYS A 171 2.23 7.91 22.56
N VAL A 172 2.05 7.90 23.88
CA VAL A 172 3.05 8.24 24.88
C VAL A 172 3.49 6.93 25.54
N VAL A 173 4.75 6.58 25.38
CA VAL A 173 5.34 5.39 26.00
C VAL A 173 6.57 5.85 26.76
N ASP A 174 6.68 5.43 28.02
CA ASP A 174 7.83 5.76 28.85
C ASP A 174 9.15 5.38 28.15
N GLY A 175 10.14 6.28 28.25
CA GLY A 175 11.46 6.11 27.63
C GLY A 175 11.47 6.16 26.09
N ARG A 176 10.37 6.53 25.42
CA ARG A 176 10.30 6.67 23.96
C ARG A 176 9.83 8.08 23.56
N PRO A 177 10.25 8.57 22.38
CA PRO A 177 9.67 9.79 21.83
C PRO A 177 8.17 9.60 21.62
N ASN A 178 7.41 10.67 21.83
CA ASN A 178 5.98 10.71 21.55
C ASN A 178 5.74 10.42 20.08
N ARG A 179 4.74 9.59 19.79
CA ARG A 179 4.43 9.16 18.43
C ARG A 179 3.02 9.58 18.06
N ILE A 180 2.85 10.11 16.87
CA ILE A 180 1.52 10.37 16.31
C ILE A 180 1.33 9.49 15.08
N PHE A 181 0.19 8.83 15.00
CA PHE A 181 -0.19 7.98 13.88
C PHE A 181 -1.64 8.24 13.48
N LEU A 182 -2.00 7.82 12.26
CA LEU A 182 -3.36 7.95 11.74
C LEU A 182 -4.14 6.66 11.95
N GLN A 183 -5.38 6.79 12.39
CA GLN A 183 -6.27 5.66 12.67
C GLN A 183 -7.60 5.81 11.92
N GLY A 184 -7.96 4.77 11.17
CA GLY A 184 -9.31 4.54 10.65
C GLY A 184 -10.11 3.60 11.56
N VAL A 185 -11.34 3.24 11.15
CA VAL A 185 -12.18 2.25 11.85
C VAL A 185 -11.42 0.94 12.07
N VAL A 186 -10.61 0.59 11.09
CA VAL A 186 -9.62 -0.49 11.12
C VAL A 186 -8.27 0.07 10.68
N ASP A 187 -7.18 -0.64 10.96
CA ASP A 187 -5.83 -0.22 10.59
C ASP A 187 -5.71 -0.01 9.06
N THR A 188 -6.19 -1.01 8.31
CA THR A 188 -6.28 -0.99 6.85
C THR A 188 -7.60 -1.62 6.42
N TYR A 189 -8.37 -0.92 5.59
CA TYR A 189 -9.66 -1.42 5.10
C TYR A 189 -9.46 -2.50 4.05
N PRO A 190 -9.95 -3.73 4.28
CA PRO A 190 -9.81 -4.82 3.32
C PRO A 190 -10.92 -4.76 2.27
N PHE A 191 -10.54 -4.75 1.00
CA PHE A 191 -11.45 -4.83 -0.14
C PHE A 191 -11.20 -6.09 -0.94
N ARG A 192 -12.27 -6.72 -1.43
CA ARG A 192 -12.21 -7.75 -2.47
C ARG A 192 -12.52 -7.10 -3.80
N LEU A 193 -11.48 -6.82 -4.60
CA LEU A 193 -11.62 -6.16 -5.89
C LEU A 193 -11.58 -7.17 -7.03
N LYS A 194 -12.75 -7.42 -7.64
CA LYS A 194 -12.85 -8.22 -8.87
C LYS A 194 -12.58 -7.34 -10.09
N LEU A 195 -11.72 -7.81 -10.98
CA LEU A 195 -11.30 -7.09 -12.17
C LEU A 195 -11.81 -7.78 -13.44
N THR A 196 -12.59 -7.07 -14.24
CA THR A 196 -13.10 -7.52 -15.54
C THR A 196 -12.13 -7.09 -16.65
N PRO A 197 -11.66 -8.01 -17.52
CA PRO A 197 -10.83 -7.65 -18.66
C PRO A 197 -11.49 -6.58 -19.55
N GLY A 198 -10.71 -5.59 -19.99
CA GLY A 198 -11.20 -4.48 -20.83
C GLY A 198 -11.94 -3.36 -20.09
N ALA A 199 -12.28 -3.52 -18.81
CA ALA A 199 -12.82 -2.43 -18.00
C ALA A 199 -11.73 -1.47 -17.50
N GLU A 200 -12.12 -0.25 -17.12
CA GLU A 200 -11.23 0.64 -16.37
C GLU A 200 -11.02 0.08 -14.96
N TRP A 201 -9.77 -0.06 -14.52
CA TRP A 201 -9.43 -0.50 -13.16
C TRP A 201 -8.87 0.66 -12.35
N LYS A 202 -9.54 1.00 -11.25
CA LYS A 202 -9.22 2.21 -10.49
C LYS A 202 -9.44 2.08 -8.99
N ILE A 203 -8.54 2.65 -8.21
CA ILE A 203 -8.67 2.79 -6.77
C ILE A 203 -8.54 4.28 -6.46
N THR A 204 -9.61 4.86 -5.92
CA THR A 204 -9.67 6.26 -5.51
C THR A 204 -9.72 6.34 -3.99
N TYR A 205 -8.72 6.98 -3.39
CA TYR A 205 -8.58 7.13 -1.94
C TYR A 205 -8.52 8.60 -1.51
N LYS A 206 -9.54 9.08 -0.82
CA LYS A 206 -9.70 10.49 -0.42
C LYS A 206 -10.07 10.60 1.06
N PRO A 207 -9.17 10.23 1.98
CA PRO A 207 -9.48 10.27 3.40
C PRO A 207 -9.70 11.71 3.89
N LYS A 208 -10.62 11.88 4.84
CA LYS A 208 -10.86 13.12 5.55
C LYS A 208 -10.17 13.06 6.92
N LEU A 209 -9.11 13.84 7.10
CA LEU A 209 -8.42 13.97 8.38
C LEU A 209 -9.14 14.96 9.29
N ASP A 210 -9.50 14.51 10.50
CA ASP A 210 -10.06 15.35 11.54
C ASP A 210 -9.08 15.46 12.72
N GLU A 211 -8.29 16.53 12.72
CA GLU A 211 -7.32 16.80 13.79
C GLU A 211 -7.95 17.44 15.04
N THR A 212 -9.25 17.76 15.00
CA THR A 212 -9.95 18.32 16.19
C THR A 212 -10.14 17.27 17.29
N LYS A 213 -10.02 15.99 16.92
CA LYS A 213 -10.14 14.84 17.81
C LYS A 213 -8.85 14.05 17.78
N MET A 214 -8.16 14.03 18.92
CA MET A 214 -6.92 13.30 19.07
C MET A 214 -6.92 12.52 20.39
N PRO A 215 -7.35 11.23 20.39
CA PRO A 215 -7.19 10.38 21.56
C PRO A 215 -5.71 10.14 21.88
N LYS A 216 -5.45 9.81 23.15
CA LYS A 216 -4.10 9.57 23.67
C LYS A 216 -4.01 8.19 24.27
N ILE A 217 -3.02 7.41 23.84
CA ILE A 217 -2.62 6.15 24.46
C ILE A 217 -1.42 6.45 25.35
N ILE A 218 -1.52 6.14 26.65
CA ILE A 218 -0.47 6.37 27.63
C ILE A 218 -0.04 5.03 28.22
N ILE A 219 1.24 4.71 28.05
CA ILE A 219 1.88 3.50 28.59
C ILE A 219 2.96 3.99 29.57
N PRO A 220 2.63 4.10 30.88
CA PRO A 220 3.54 4.60 31.91
C PRO A 220 4.62 3.57 32.29
N PRO A 221 5.67 3.98 33.02
CA PRO A 221 6.66 3.04 33.53
C PRO A 221 6.12 2.17 34.67
N GLY A 222 6.75 1.01 34.87
CA GLY A 222 6.54 0.18 36.05
C GLY A 222 5.21 -0.59 36.04
N LYS A 223 4.42 -0.43 37.10
CA LYS A 223 3.16 -1.17 37.33
C LYS A 223 1.90 -0.33 37.16
N GLU A 224 2.04 0.94 36.79
CA GLU A 224 0.88 1.76 36.51
C GLU A 224 0.14 1.20 35.28
N PRO A 225 -1.21 1.13 35.32
CA PRO A 225 -1.97 0.61 34.20
C PRO A 225 -1.86 1.54 33.00
N SER A 226 -1.82 0.95 31.80
CA SER A 226 -1.99 1.72 30.57
C SER A 226 -3.38 2.34 30.53
N ARG A 227 -3.52 3.46 29.82
CA ARG A 227 -4.82 4.11 29.66
C ARG A 227 -4.98 4.76 28.30
N VAL A 228 -6.22 4.92 27.91
CA VAL A 228 -6.63 5.70 26.74
C VAL A 228 -7.50 6.86 27.18
N GLU A 229 -7.10 8.06 26.81
CA GLU A 229 -7.85 9.30 27.05
C GLU A 229 -8.49 9.76 25.74
N TYR A 230 -9.81 9.98 25.73
CA TYR A 230 -10.56 10.43 24.56
C TYR A 230 -10.84 11.93 24.60
N PRO A 231 -11.09 12.58 23.44
CA PRO A 231 -11.35 14.02 23.37
C PRO A 231 -12.54 14.51 24.22
N ASP A 232 -13.52 13.65 24.49
CA ASP A 232 -14.70 13.96 25.29
C ASP A 232 -14.49 13.81 26.81
N GLY A 233 -13.26 13.50 27.24
CA GLY A 233 -12.88 13.33 28.64
C GLY A 233 -13.05 11.91 29.17
N ARG A 234 -13.54 10.94 28.36
CA ARG A 234 -13.57 9.53 28.76
C ARG A 234 -12.15 8.97 28.92
N ILE A 235 -12.00 8.07 29.88
CA ILE A 235 -10.75 7.36 30.14
C ILE A 235 -11.05 5.86 30.23
N ASP A 236 -10.37 5.06 29.40
CA ASP A 236 -10.35 3.61 29.54
C ASP A 236 -9.03 3.20 30.21
N LEU A 237 -9.10 2.45 31.30
CA LEU A 237 -7.94 1.86 31.98
C LEU A 237 -7.62 0.47 31.41
N ASP A 238 -6.37 0.03 31.58
CA ASP A 238 -5.86 -1.26 31.12
C ASP A 238 -6.00 -1.47 29.60
N ARG A 239 -5.78 -0.40 28.83
CA ARG A 239 -5.89 -0.37 27.37
C ARG A 239 -4.64 0.24 26.74
N ASP A 240 -4.16 -0.38 25.67
CA ASP A 240 -3.02 0.06 24.85
C ASP A 240 -3.40 0.35 23.38
N SER A 241 -4.71 0.35 23.09
CA SER A 241 -5.33 0.56 21.78
C SER A 241 -6.63 1.34 21.94
N ILE A 242 -6.98 2.13 20.92
CA ILE A 242 -8.18 2.99 20.91
C ILE A 242 -9.39 2.23 20.36
N ASP A 243 -10.56 2.49 20.93
CA ASP A 243 -11.84 2.07 20.34
C ASP A 243 -12.34 3.19 19.42
N TYR A 244 -12.26 3.00 18.09
CA TYR A 244 -12.53 4.06 17.11
C TYR A 244 -13.91 4.73 17.29
N TRP A 245 -14.93 3.95 17.63
CA TRP A 245 -16.30 4.45 17.84
C TRP A 245 -16.46 5.35 19.07
N LYS A 246 -15.46 5.43 19.96
CA LYS A 246 -15.42 6.35 21.10
C LYS A 246 -14.83 7.72 20.75
N ILE A 247 -14.25 7.90 19.57
CA ILE A 247 -13.73 9.19 19.11
C ILE A 247 -14.91 10.07 18.69
N LYS A 248 -15.45 10.84 19.65
CA LYS A 248 -16.63 11.69 19.49
C LYS A 248 -16.31 13.17 19.38
#